data_AF-A0A2N5A3Q3-F1
#
_entry.id   AF-A0A2N5A3Q3-F1
#
_cell.length_a   1.000
_cell.length_b   1.000
_cell.length_c   1.000
_cell.angle_alpha   90.00
_cell.angle_beta   90.00
_cell.angle_gamma   90.00
#
_symmetry.space_group_name_H-M   'P 1'
#
loop_
_entity.id
_entity.type
_entity.pdbx_description
1 polymer ?
#
loop_
_entity_poly.entity_id
_entity_poly.type
_entity_poly.pdbx_seq_one_letter_code
_entity_poly.pdbx_strand_id
1 'polypeptide(L)'
;MRSICVDSFMFENGERYCHIVNKNTGEPLYYPNLYITTQVRNRSESISTMKVIAGSISLLYRFFMRKEINIDERIQKKIFLAPHEIEDLIEFTSFNFRDGEDDNFRSSNVKKPTKYFRITTIANYLEWLCKIHLSHTGQK
;
A
#
# COMPACT_ATOMS: atom_id res chain seq x y z
N MET A 1 -0.83 -2.77 16.74
CA MET A 1 0.04 -3.78 16.09
C MET A 1 0.21 -3.45 14.61
N ARG A 2 1.43 -3.24 14.10
CA ARG A 2 1.72 -3.17 12.66
C ARG A 2 1.51 -4.53 12.00
N SER A 3 0.28 -4.86 11.65
CA SER A 3 -0.04 -6.11 10.94
C SER A 3 0.56 -6.12 9.54
N ILE A 4 0.55 -5.01 8.79
CA ILE A 4 1.07 -4.99 7.41
C ILE A 4 2.45 -4.34 7.36
N CYS A 5 3.45 -4.98 6.75
CA CYS A 5 4.78 -4.37 6.55
C CYS A 5 5.42 -4.72 5.22
N VAL A 6 6.49 -4.01 4.88
CA VAL A 6 7.36 -4.35 3.76
C VAL A 6 8.51 -5.19 4.29
N ASP A 7 8.73 -6.35 3.68
CA ASP A 7 9.90 -7.18 3.89
C ASP A 7 10.74 -7.25 2.61
N SER A 8 12.01 -7.60 2.72
CA SER A 8 12.92 -7.74 1.59
C SER A 8 13.82 -8.94 1.70
N PHE A 9 14.02 -9.59 0.57
CA PHE A 9 14.82 -10.79 0.45
C PHE A 9 15.66 -10.75 -0.82
N MET A 10 16.50 -11.75 -0.98
CA MET A 10 17.38 -11.93 -2.12
C MET A 10 17.15 -13.32 -2.71
N PHE A 11 16.97 -13.37 -4.02
CA PHE A 11 16.87 -14.63 -4.75
C PHE A 11 18.25 -15.29 -4.87
N GLU A 12 18.27 -16.59 -5.22
CA GLU A 12 19.51 -17.37 -5.36
C GLU A 12 20.46 -16.78 -6.42
N ASN A 13 19.92 -16.10 -7.44
CA ASN A 13 20.68 -15.40 -8.48
C ASN A 13 21.27 -14.06 -8.01
N GLY A 14 21.09 -13.67 -6.74
CA GLY A 14 21.56 -12.41 -6.17
C GLY A 14 20.63 -11.21 -6.40
N GLU A 15 19.52 -11.39 -7.12
CA GLU A 15 18.53 -10.33 -7.31
C GLU A 15 17.81 -10.01 -6.00
N ARG A 16 17.69 -8.72 -5.68
CA ARG A 16 16.98 -8.26 -4.47
C ARG A 16 15.54 -7.92 -4.80
N TYR A 17 14.64 -8.25 -3.88
CA TYR A 17 13.21 -7.99 -4.03
C TYR A 17 12.58 -7.53 -2.72
N CYS A 18 11.39 -6.93 -2.80
CA CYS A 18 10.60 -6.58 -1.62
C CYS A 18 9.13 -6.95 -1.84
N HIS A 19 8.45 -7.30 -0.76
CA HIS A 19 7.06 -7.70 -0.78
C HIS A 19 6.34 -7.18 0.46
N ILE A 20 5.02 -7.07 0.37
CA ILE A 20 4.16 -6.59 1.45
C ILE A 20 3.51 -7.79 2.13
N VAL A 21 3.69 -7.95 3.43
CA VAL A 21 3.20 -9.10 4.21
C VAL A 21 2.28 -8.67 5.33
N ASN A 22 1.34 -9.56 5.66
CA ASN A 22 0.64 -9.53 6.93
C ASN A 22 1.46 -10.31 7.96
N LYS A 23 2.10 -9.60 8.91
CA LYS A 23 2.89 -10.18 10.01
C LYS A 23 2.09 -11.12 10.91
N ASN A 24 0.78 -10.95 11.02
CA ASN A 24 -0.03 -11.79 11.89
C ASN A 24 -0.25 -13.18 11.28
N THR A 25 -0.38 -13.27 9.96
CA THR A 25 -0.57 -14.55 9.24
C THR A 25 0.73 -15.08 8.62
N GLY A 26 1.72 -14.22 8.42
CA GLY A 26 2.94 -14.52 7.65
C GLY A 26 2.74 -14.45 6.14
N GLU A 27 1.55 -14.11 5.66
CA GLU A 27 1.20 -14.23 4.25
C GLU A 27 1.42 -12.92 3.48
N PRO A 28 1.90 -13.00 2.22
CA PRO A 28 1.97 -11.85 1.34
C PRO A 28 0.58 -11.38 0.91
N LEU A 29 0.36 -10.06 0.90
CA LEU A 29 -0.89 -9.50 0.38
C LEU A 29 -0.94 -9.64 -1.15
N TYR A 30 -2.00 -10.25 -1.69
CA TYR A 30 -2.10 -10.59 -3.11
C TYR A 30 -2.01 -9.37 -4.04
N TYR A 31 -3.00 -8.48 -4.03
CA TYR A 31 -3.05 -7.32 -4.94
C TYR A 31 -1.86 -6.35 -4.78
N PRO A 32 -1.41 -6.00 -3.56
CA PRO A 32 -0.23 -5.17 -3.39
C PRO A 32 1.02 -5.76 -4.05
N ASN A 33 1.28 -7.05 -3.84
CA ASN A 33 2.46 -7.70 -4.42
C ASN A 33 2.32 -7.88 -5.93
N LEU A 34 1.13 -8.16 -6.44
CA LEU A 34 0.87 -8.18 -7.88
C LEU A 34 1.14 -6.82 -8.53
N TYR A 35 0.77 -5.71 -7.87
CA TYR A 35 1.11 -4.36 -8.35
C TYR A 35 2.62 -4.12 -8.36
N ILE A 36 3.33 -4.49 -7.27
CA ILE A 36 4.79 -4.35 -7.21
C ILE A 36 5.46 -5.13 -8.34
N THR A 37 5.05 -6.38 -8.58
CA THR A 37 5.61 -7.21 -9.65
C THR A 37 5.30 -6.62 -11.03
N THR A 38 4.04 -6.27 -11.29
CA THR A 38 3.58 -5.96 -12.66
C THR A 38 3.77 -4.50 -13.06
N GLN A 39 3.69 -3.57 -12.11
CA GLN A 39 3.69 -2.14 -12.39
C GLN A 39 5.01 -1.46 -11.98
N VAL A 40 5.70 -1.97 -10.96
CA VAL A 40 6.91 -1.33 -10.42
C VAL A 40 8.17 -2.03 -10.91
N ARG A 41 8.29 -3.34 -10.66
CA ARG A 41 9.48 -4.13 -11.06
C ARG A 41 9.68 -4.15 -12.57
N ASN A 42 8.59 -4.23 -13.34
CA ASN A 42 8.61 -4.20 -14.80
C ASN A 42 9.13 -2.88 -15.39
N ARG A 43 9.18 -1.79 -14.63
CA ARG A 43 9.80 -0.53 -15.03
C ARG A 43 11.31 -0.49 -14.77
N SER A 44 11.89 -1.60 -14.33
CA SER A 44 13.31 -1.72 -13.94
C SER A 44 13.72 -0.74 -12.84
N GLU A 45 12.78 -0.41 -11.94
CA GLU A 45 13.03 0.45 -10.79
C GLU A 45 14.01 -0.18 -9.80
N SER A 46 14.78 0.68 -9.12
CA SER A 46 15.71 0.22 -8.09
C SER A 46 14.96 -0.41 -6.90
N ILE A 47 15.63 -1.32 -6.19
CA ILE A 47 15.06 -1.95 -4.99
C ILE A 47 14.69 -0.92 -3.90
N SER A 48 15.43 0.18 -3.80
CA SER A 48 15.10 1.27 -2.86
C SER A 48 13.80 1.97 -3.26
N THR A 49 13.61 2.25 -4.55
CA THR A 49 12.34 2.78 -5.07
C THR A 49 11.19 1.83 -4.79
N MET A 50 11.36 0.53 -5.08
CA MET A 50 10.34 -0.50 -4.81
C MET A 50 9.93 -0.52 -3.35
N LYS A 51 10.90 -0.46 -2.42
CA LYS A 51 10.63 -0.41 -0.96
C LYS A 51 9.83 0.82 -0.56
N VAL A 52 10.15 1.99 -1.12
CA VAL A 52 9.45 3.25 -0.81
C VAL A 52 8.00 3.23 -1.35
N ILE A 53 7.79 2.66 -2.54
CA ILE A 53 6.45 2.44 -3.10
C ILE A 53 5.67 1.43 -2.24
N ALA A 54 6.27 0.27 -1.95
CA ALA A 54 5.68 -0.77 -1.12
C ALA A 54 5.34 -0.24 0.28
N GLY A 55 6.17 0.64 0.84
CA GLY A 55 5.91 1.28 2.14
C GLY A 55 4.68 2.18 2.10
N SER A 56 4.46 2.89 0.99
CA SER A 56 3.29 3.75 0.80
C SER A 56 2.01 2.92 0.66
N ILE A 57 2.07 1.79 -0.06
CA ILE A 57 0.93 0.85 -0.18
C ILE A 57 0.67 0.12 1.14
N SER A 58 1.72 -0.30 1.86
CA SER A 58 1.58 -0.87 3.20
C SER A 58 0.86 0.09 4.15
N LEU A 59 1.15 1.40 4.05
CA LEU A 59 0.50 2.42 4.85
C LEU A 59 -0.99 2.54 4.54
N LEU A 60 -1.36 2.47 3.26
CA LEU A 60 -2.76 2.42 2.83
C LEU A 60 -3.51 1.22 3.42
N TYR A 61 -2.92 0.02 3.40
CA TYR A 61 -3.57 -1.16 3.97
C TYR A 61 -3.71 -1.08 5.50
N ARG A 62 -2.74 -0.47 6.20
CA ARG A 62 -2.90 -0.18 7.63
C ARG A 62 -4.05 0.79 7.90
N PHE A 63 -4.20 1.81 7.05
CA PHE A 63 -5.33 2.73 7.12
C PHE A 63 -6.67 1.99 6.95
N PHE A 64 -6.78 1.14 5.93
CA PHE A 64 -7.99 0.33 5.72
C PHE A 64 -8.28 -0.60 6.89
N MET A 65 -7.27 -1.27 7.46
CA MET A 65 -7.45 -2.08 8.65
C MET A 65 -7.93 -1.26 9.85
N ARG A 66 -7.37 -0.07 10.06
CA ARG A 66 -7.75 0.83 11.17
C ARG A 66 -9.17 1.37 11.03
N LYS A 67 -9.63 1.60 9.81
CA LYS A 67 -10.98 2.10 9.51
C LYS A 67 -11.98 0.97 9.22
N GLU A 68 -11.55 -0.29 9.33
CA GLU A 68 -12.34 -1.49 9.02
C GLU A 68 -12.95 -1.45 7.60
N ILE A 69 -12.18 -0.92 6.64
CA ILE A 69 -12.57 -0.79 5.24
C ILE A 69 -12.13 -2.04 4.47
N ASN A 70 -13.09 -2.79 3.94
CA ASN A 70 -12.81 -3.79 2.90
C ASN A 70 -12.83 -3.10 1.52
N ILE A 71 -11.64 -2.73 1.04
CA ILE A 71 -11.51 -1.96 -0.21
C ILE A 71 -11.94 -2.78 -1.44
N ASP A 72 -11.65 -4.08 -1.48
CA ASP A 72 -11.97 -4.95 -2.61
C ASP A 72 -13.50 -5.05 -2.77
N GLU A 73 -14.23 -5.24 -1.65
CA GLU A 73 -15.69 -5.25 -1.62
C GLU A 73 -16.28 -3.89 -2.05
N ARG A 74 -15.71 -2.78 -1.56
CA ARG A 74 -16.17 -1.44 -1.94
C ARG A 74 -16.00 -1.19 -3.44
N ILE A 75 -14.86 -1.59 -4.02
CA ILE A 75 -14.62 -1.45 -5.46
C ILE A 75 -15.64 -2.26 -6.26
N GLN A 76 -15.87 -3.51 -5.89
CA GLN A 76 -16.87 -4.37 -6.56
C GLN A 76 -18.28 -3.78 -6.49
N LYS A 77 -18.65 -3.20 -5.35
CA LYS A 77 -19.93 -2.51 -5.15
C LYS A 77 -19.96 -1.08 -5.70
N LYS A 78 -18.85 -0.59 -6.28
CA LYS A 78 -18.69 0.79 -6.79
C LYS A 78 -18.96 1.87 -5.73
N ILE A 79 -18.60 1.58 -4.48
CA ILE A 79 -18.71 2.48 -3.34
C ILE A 79 -17.42 3.29 -3.25
N PHE A 80 -17.51 4.61 -3.41
CA PHE A 80 -16.38 5.52 -3.28
C PHE A 80 -15.97 5.72 -1.82
N LEU A 81 -14.71 6.13 -1.61
CA LEU A 81 -14.31 6.71 -0.31
C LEU A 81 -15.04 8.05 -0.13
N ALA A 82 -15.63 8.23 1.05
CA ALA A 82 -16.27 9.48 1.40
C ALA A 82 -15.21 10.60 1.57
N PRO A 83 -15.57 11.89 1.40
CA PRO A 83 -14.63 12.99 1.54
C PRO A 83 -13.85 12.99 2.86
N HIS A 84 -14.51 12.70 3.98
CA HIS A 84 -13.86 12.61 5.29
C HIS A 84 -12.87 11.43 5.39
N GLU A 85 -13.13 10.30 4.73
CA GLU A 85 -12.19 9.17 4.67
C GLU A 85 -10.93 9.53 3.86
N ILE A 86 -11.09 10.36 2.84
CA ILE A 86 -9.97 10.88 2.05
C ILE A 86 -9.12 11.85 2.89
N GLU A 87 -9.76 12.77 3.63
CA GLU A 87 -9.07 13.65 4.57
C GLU A 87 -8.30 12.87 5.64
N ASP A 88 -8.96 11.87 6.24
CA ASP A 88 -8.34 10.97 7.22
C ASP A 88 -7.13 10.23 6.63
N LEU A 89 -7.22 9.76 5.38
CA LEU A 89 -6.12 9.09 4.69
C LEU A 89 -4.95 10.05 4.43
N ILE A 90 -5.25 11.29 4.01
CA ILE A 90 -4.24 12.34 3.80
C ILE A 90 -3.54 12.71 5.11
N GLU A 91 -4.27 12.78 6.22
CA GLU A 91 -3.69 12.98 7.55
C GLU A 91 -2.83 11.76 7.93
N PHE A 92 -3.36 10.55 7.80
CA PHE A 92 -2.65 9.31 8.15
C PHE A 92 -1.34 9.15 7.39
N THR A 93 -1.32 9.50 6.10
CA THR A 93 -0.10 9.46 5.27
C THR A 93 0.93 10.53 5.63
N SER A 94 0.55 11.54 6.42
CA SER A 94 1.43 12.62 6.86
C SER A 94 2.34 12.23 8.03
N PHE A 95 2.03 11.16 8.76
CA PHE A 95 2.83 10.77 9.93
C PHE A 95 4.09 9.98 9.53
N ASN A 96 5.19 10.23 10.25
CA ASN A 96 6.28 9.27 10.27
C ASN A 96 5.88 8.12 11.19
N PHE A 97 6.00 6.89 10.70
CA PHE A 97 5.84 5.70 11.53
C PHE A 97 7.25 5.13 11.71
N ARG A 98 7.81 5.22 12.93
CA ARG A 98 9.13 4.65 13.23
C ARG A 98 9.04 3.14 13.34
N ASP A 99 10.10 2.44 12.94
CA ASP A 99 10.15 0.99 13.07
C ASP A 99 10.10 0.58 14.55
N GLY A 100 9.20 -0.36 14.87
CA GLY A 100 8.95 -0.83 16.24
C GLY A 100 7.85 -0.07 17.00
N GLU A 101 7.40 1.10 16.52
CA GLU A 101 6.31 1.84 17.15
C GLU A 101 4.94 1.42 16.59
N ASP A 102 3.96 1.27 17.48
CA ASP A 102 2.58 1.02 17.11
C ASP A 102 2.00 2.22 16.35
N ASP A 103 1.14 1.99 15.35
CA ASP A 103 0.59 3.08 14.52
C ASP A 103 -0.22 4.12 15.32
N ASN A 104 -0.50 3.86 16.60
CA ASN A 104 -1.06 4.82 17.56
C ASN A 104 -0.05 5.90 17.99
N PHE A 105 1.25 5.63 17.93
CA PHE A 105 2.29 6.60 18.24
C PHE A 105 2.63 7.42 16.99
N ARG A 106 1.90 8.52 16.83
CA ARG A 106 2.15 9.48 15.75
C ARG A 106 3.50 10.15 15.99
N SER A 107 4.49 9.83 15.16
CA SER A 107 5.73 10.62 15.12
C SER A 107 5.49 11.94 14.39
N SER A 108 6.53 12.77 14.34
CA SER A 108 6.54 14.04 13.62
C SER A 108 6.04 13.89 12.19
N ASN A 109 5.43 14.96 11.66
CA ASN A 109 4.96 14.98 10.29
C ASN A 109 6.12 14.81 9.29
N VAL A 110 5.85 14.10 8.20
CA VAL A 110 6.76 13.97 7.07
C VAL A 110 6.87 15.30 6.34
N LYS A 111 7.98 15.48 5.62
CA LYS A 111 8.15 16.66 4.75
C LYS A 111 7.13 16.61 3.60
N LYS A 112 6.74 17.79 3.10
CA LYS A 112 5.77 17.92 1.99
C LYS A 112 6.06 16.99 0.80
N PRO A 113 7.31 16.88 0.28
CA PRO A 113 7.59 16.01 -0.86
C PRO A 113 7.29 14.53 -0.60
N THR A 114 7.60 14.04 0.61
CA THR A 114 7.30 12.67 1.03
C THR A 114 5.79 12.43 1.09
N LYS A 115 5.03 13.40 1.61
CA LYS A 115 3.57 13.32 1.64
C LYS A 115 2.99 13.23 0.23
N TYR A 116 3.40 14.12 -0.67
CA TYR A 116 2.97 14.10 -2.07
C TYR A 116 3.29 12.76 -2.74
N PHE A 117 4.52 12.27 -2.58
CA PHE A 117 4.92 10.97 -3.13
C PHE A 117 4.03 9.83 -2.65
N ARG A 118 3.75 9.76 -1.34
CA ARG A 118 2.88 8.72 -0.76
C ARG A 118 1.48 8.78 -1.35
N ILE A 119 0.87 9.98 -1.39
CA ILE A 119 -0.49 10.17 -1.91
C ILE A 119 -0.55 9.79 -3.40
N THR A 120 0.40 10.25 -4.22
CA THR A 120 0.46 9.90 -5.65
C THR A 120 0.60 8.39 -5.84
N THR A 121 1.46 7.74 -5.06
CA THR A 121 1.63 6.27 -5.12
C THR A 121 0.34 5.54 -4.78
N ILE A 122 -0.35 5.99 -3.74
CA ILE A 122 -1.64 5.43 -3.29
C ILE A 122 -2.71 5.62 -4.36
N ALA A 123 -2.81 6.81 -4.96
CA ALA A 123 -3.76 7.09 -6.03
C ALA A 123 -3.53 6.18 -7.24
N ASN A 124 -2.27 6.05 -7.69
CA ASN A 124 -1.91 5.16 -8.81
C ASN A 124 -2.22 3.69 -8.51
N TYR A 125 -1.97 3.24 -7.29
CA TYR A 125 -2.31 1.88 -6.85
C TYR A 125 -3.83 1.65 -6.86
N LEU A 126 -4.62 2.56 -6.29
CA LEU A 126 -6.08 2.46 -6.26
C LEU A 126 -6.69 2.49 -7.67
N GLU A 127 -6.17 3.32 -8.56
CA GLU A 127 -6.58 3.34 -9.96
C GLU A 127 -6.34 1.98 -10.63
N TRP A 128 -5.15 1.41 -10.45
CA TRP A 128 -4.83 0.08 -10.96
C TRP A 128 -5.72 -1.00 -10.34
N LEU A 129 -5.95 -0.95 -9.03
CA LEU A 129 -6.78 -1.92 -8.32
C LEU A 129 -8.23 -1.89 -8.83
N CYS A 130 -8.79 -0.70 -9.04
CA CYS A 130 -10.11 -0.52 -9.65
C CYS A 130 -10.16 -1.13 -11.06
N LYS A 131 -9.15 -0.91 -11.90
CA LYS A 131 -9.08 -1.50 -13.25
C LYS A 131 -9.06 -3.02 -13.20
N ILE A 132 -8.29 -3.63 -12.29
CA ILE A 132 -8.24 -5.08 -12.14
C ILE A 132 -9.59 -5.65 -11.69
N HIS A 133 -10.20 -5.10 -10.63
CA HIS A 133 -11.49 -5.62 -10.14
C HIS A 133 -12.64 -5.41 -11.14
N LEU A 134 -12.72 -4.25 -11.79
CA LEU A 134 -13.84 -3.90 -12.67
C LEU A 134 -13.73 -4.52 -14.07
N SER A 135 -12.52 -4.82 -14.54
CA SER A 135 -12.34 -5.54 -15.81
C SER A 135 -12.83 -6.99 -15.75
N HIS A 136 -12.79 -7.61 -14.56
CA HIS A 136 -13.23 -8.99 -14.37
C HIS A 136 -14.75 -9.12 -14.20
N THR A 137 -15.46 -8.02 -13.90
CA THR A 137 -16.92 -8.02 -13.72
C THR A 137 -17.69 -8.05 -15.05
N GLY A 138 -17.02 -7.92 -16.19
CA GLY A 138 -17.63 -7.91 -17.53
C GLY A 138 -17.77 -9.27 -18.23
N GLN A 139 -17.39 -10.38 -17.58
CA GLN A 139 -17.45 -11.74 -18.17
C GLN A 139 -18.54 -12.64 -17.54
N LYS A 140 -19.69 -12.08 -17.19
CA LYS A 140 -20.86 -12.87 -16.78
C LYS A 140 -21.96 -12.83 -17.83
#